data_AF-A0A6N8RB00-F1
#
_entry.id   AF-A0A6N8RB00-F1
#
_cell.length_a   1.000
_cell.length_b   1.000
_cell.length_c   1.000
_cell.angle_alpha   90.00
_cell.angle_beta   90.00
_cell.angle_gamma   90.00
#
_symmetry.space_group_name_H-M   'P 1'
#
loop_
_entity.id
_entity.type
_entity.pdbx_description
1 polymer ?
#
loop_
_entity_poly.entity_id
_entity_poly.type
_entity_poly.pdbx_seq_one_letter_code
_entity_poly.pdbx_strand_id
1 'polypeptide(L)' 'DLVISSVLLTLGMMMMSPVTISTPIKLILFVAMDGWTMLSKGLILQYFDLSINP' A
#
# COMPACT_ATOMS: atom_id res chain seq x y z
N ASP A 1 -7.28 1.73 1.54
CA ASP A 1 -8.13 2.68 2.29
C ASP A 1 -9.53 2.19 2.54
N LEU A 2 -10.35 2.02 1.50
CA LEU A 2 -11.75 1.61 1.63
C LEU A 2 -11.96 0.34 2.49
N VAL A 3 -11.13 -0.69 2.28
CA VAL A 3 -11.15 -1.96 3.05
C VAL A 3 -10.80 -1.77 4.53
N ILE A 4 -9.90 -0.83 4.84
CA ILE A 4 -9.45 -0.59 6.21
C ILE A 4 -10.46 0.30 6.94
N SER A 5 -11.05 1.26 6.22
CA SER A 5 -12.17 2.05 6.71
C SER A 5 -13.39 1.18 7.02
N SER A 6 -13.74 0.18 6.20
CA SER A 6 -14.87 -0.73 6.49
C SER A 6 -14.63 -1.62 7.71
N VAL A 7 -13.38 -2.06 7.94
CA VAL A 7 -12.99 -2.81 9.15
C VAL A 7 -13.02 -1.92 10.40
N LEU A 8 -12.58 -0.66 10.31
CA LEU A 8 -12.69 0.32 11.40
C LEU A 8 -14.13 0.72 11.71
N LEU A 9 -14.96 0.89 10.68
CA LEU A 9 -16.39 1.16 10.82
C LEU A 9 -17.12 -0.01 11.47
N THR A 10 -16.75 -1.26 11.15
CA THR A 10 -17.30 -2.46 11.81
C THR A 10 -16.82 -2.64 13.26
N LEU A 11 -15.67 -2.07 13.63
CA LEU A 11 -15.19 -1.96 15.02
C LEU A 11 -15.88 -0.85 15.83
N GLY A 12 -16.83 -0.11 15.26
CA GLY A 12 -17.64 0.89 15.97
C GLY A 12 -16.92 2.21 16.29
N MET A 13 -15.70 2.41 15.78
CA MET A 13 -14.90 3.60 16.05
C MET A 13 -15.19 4.70 15.02
N MET A 14 -16.31 5.42 15.20
CA MET A 14 -16.70 6.52 14.30
C MET A 14 -16.14 7.90 14.70
N MET A 15 -15.65 8.06 15.94
CA MET A 15 -15.28 9.38 16.48
C MET A 15 -13.78 9.69 16.47
N MET A 16 -12.92 8.69 16.34
CA MET A 16 -11.49 8.92 16.10
C MET A 16 -11.25 8.76 14.62
N SER A 17 -10.68 9.79 13.97
CA SER A 17 -10.43 9.80 12.54
C SER A 17 -9.78 8.47 12.11
N PRO A 18 -10.48 7.61 11.36
CA PRO A 18 -9.97 6.28 10.99
C PRO A 18 -8.68 6.37 10.16
N VAL A 19 -8.34 7.56 9.65
CA VAL A 19 -7.14 7.85 8.89
C VAL A 19 -5.86 7.70 9.73
N THR A 20 -5.85 8.09 11.01
CA THR A 20 -4.65 7.96 11.86
C THR A 20 -4.30 6.51 12.19
N ILE A 21 -5.29 5.62 12.09
CA ILE A 21 -5.13 4.18 12.33
C ILE A 21 -4.88 3.47 10.98
N SER A 22 -5.48 3.93 9.88
CA SER A 22 -5.28 3.32 8.56
C SER A 22 -3.88 3.54 7.99
N THR A 23 -3.22 4.65 8.33
CA THR A 23 -1.87 4.98 7.83
C THR A 23 -0.78 4.00 8.31
N PRO A 24 -0.60 3.71 9.61
CA PRO A 24 0.38 2.72 10.04
C PRO A 24 0.02 1.31 9.57
N ILE A 25 -1.27 0.94 9.57
CA ILE A 25 -1.72 -0.40 9.13
C ILE A 25 -1.41 -0.64 7.65
N LYS A 26 -1.68 0.34 6.77
CA LYS A 26 -1.34 0.23 5.35
C LYS A 26 0.15 0.05 5.11
N LEU A 27 1.00 0.76 5.86
CA LEU A 27 2.44 0.64 5.74
C LEU A 27 2.93 -0.75 6.17
N ILE A 28 2.40 -1.28 7.27
CA ILE A 28 2.73 -2.64 7.73
C ILE A 28 2.29 -3.68 6.69
N LEU A 29 1.07 -3.58 6.14
CA LEU A 29 0.59 -4.46 5.08
C LEU A 29 1.46 -4.37 3.82
N PHE A 30 1.85 -3.15 3.44
CA PHE A 30 2.70 -2.91 2.26
C PHE A 30 4.10 -3.53 2.43
N VAL A 31 4.68 -3.42 3.62
CA VAL A 31 5.97 -4.04 3.95
C VAL A 31 5.84 -5.56 4.05
N ALA A 32 4.77 -6.08 4.68
CA ALA A 32 4.53 -7.52 4.83
C ALA A 32 4.28 -8.25 3.49
N MET A 33 3.78 -7.54 2.48
CA MET A 33 3.61 -8.05 1.12
C MET A 33 4.85 -7.82 0.23
N ASP A 34 6.00 -7.45 0.80
CA ASP A 34 7.23 -7.13 0.05
C ASP A 34 7.05 -6.03 -1.02
N GLY A 35 6.12 -5.09 -0.80
CA GLY A 35 5.69 -4.10 -1.80
C GLY A 35 6.83 -3.22 -2.34
N TRP A 36 7.82 -2.89 -1.51
CA TRP A 36 9.01 -2.14 -1.94
C TRP A 36 9.87 -2.90 -2.96
N THR A 37 9.99 -4.22 -2.81
CA THR A 37 10.78 -5.04 -3.73
C THR A 37 10.06 -5.22 -5.06
N MET A 38 8.73 -5.35 -5.04
CA MET A 38 7.91 -5.45 -6.24
C MET A 38 7.88 -4.12 -7.01
N LEU A 39 7.79 -3.00 -6.30
CA LEU A 39 7.83 -1.66 -6.90
C LEU A 39 9.18 -1.37 -7.57
N SER A 40 10.28 -1.61 -6.86
CA SER A 40 11.64 -1.40 -7.39
C SER A 40 11.94 -2.30 -8.59
N LYS A 41 11.60 -3.59 -8.53
CA LYS A 41 11.73 -4.52 -9.66
C LYS A 41 10.90 -4.07 -10.87
N GLY A 42 9.66 -3.64 -10.67
CA GLY A 42 8.80 -3.13 -11.75
C GLY A 42 9.40 -1.90 -12.44
N LEU A 43 9.90 -0.94 -11.66
CA LEU A 43 10.54 0.27 -12.18
C LEU A 43 11.81 -0.05 -12.98
N ILE A 44 12.68 -0.91 -12.43
CA ILE A 44 13.94 -1.30 -13.07
C ILE A 44 13.68 -2.09 -14.35
N LEU A 45 12.74 -3.04 -14.32
CA LEU A 45 12.38 -3.84 -15.48
C LEU A 45 11.79 -2.97 -16.60
N GLN A 46 10.91 -2.02 -16.25
CA GLN A 46 10.34 -1.10 -17.23
C GLN A 46 11.40 -0.18 -17.86
N TYR A 47 12.32 0.35 -17.07
CA TYR A 47 13.40 1.18 -17.59
C TYR A 47 14.39 0.37 -18.44
N PHE A 48 14.68 -0.87 -18.04
CA PHE A 48 15.53 -1.78 -18.79
C PHE A 48 14.91 -2.20 -20.13
N ASP A 49 13.60 -2.47 -20.16
CA ASP A 49 12.86 -2.80 -21.39
C ASP A 49 12.86 -1.62 -22.38
N LEU A 50 12.59 -0.40 -21.89
CA LEU A 50 12.68 0.83 -22.69
C LEU A 50 14.11 1.11 -23.20
N SER A 51 15.13 0.63 -22.51
CA SER A 51 16.53 0.75 -22.94
C SER A 51 16.92 -0.27 -24.02
N ILE A 52 16.20 -1.38 -24.13
CA ILE A 52 16.56 -2.50 -25.03
C ILE A 52 15.74 -2.43 -26.33
N ASN A 53 14.53 -1.87 -26.29
CA ASN A 53 13.68 -1.71 -27.46
C ASN A 53 13.23 -0.25 -27.56
N PRO A 54 13.94 0.61 -28.34
CA PRO A 54 13.59 2.02 -28.49
C PRO A 54 12.24 2.24 -29.19
#